data_AF-A0A2V6FFD4-F1
#
_entry.id   AF-A0A2V6FFD4-F1
#
_cell.length_a   1.000
_cell.length_b   1.000
_cell.length_c   1.000
_cell.angle_alpha   90.00
_cell.angle_beta   90.00
_cell.angle_gamma   90.00
#
_symmetry.space_group_name_H-M   'P 1'
#
loop_
_entity.id
_entity.type
_entity.pdbx_description
1 polymer ?
#
loop_
_entity_poly.entity_id
_entity_poly.type
_entity_poly.pdbx_seq_one_letter_code
_entity_poly.pdbx_strand_id
1 'polypeptide(L)'
;MSLATLLAASTLLRAQTPEWIWHDNKGQAPADNEVRFFRKGFKVDGHVTKAILTVAGDDRATAFLNGKQVAVNRGWNLAVTATVTKELKSGENLLAIRGQNNSGDAAIIAKLELSLANNRKQTVVSDTSWVSSTEGPNGWQNPDFAAANWSKVVSRGKLGVQPWGDVLAPRTATPAEKLDTIPGFKVELVRSAEPGEGSWVCMTVDPRGRLIVSPQGDEPILRFTLTPDGKIAKIETIDQPVRGAMGLLYAFDSLYVNGKGKDGLALYRLRDTNGDDQYDSIEFIRKRSGDGGEHGPHGIVVGPDKKLYVVCGNFVNVPEDILPSSPHRNYADDIVLPRMEDGNGFGAGKKPPGGFVVRMDADGKNAELFAAGQRNTYDIAFSPEGELFGFGSDMEWDWGTPWYRPIRVNHI
;
A
#
# COMPACT_ATOMS: atom_id res chain seq x y z
N MET A 1 55.07 22.19 11.68
CA MET A 1 53.61 22.17 11.76
C MET A 1 53.06 22.82 10.51
N SER A 2 52.60 22.04 9.54
CA SER A 2 52.00 22.57 8.31
C SER A 2 50.49 22.40 8.42
N LEU A 3 49.77 23.51 8.39
CA LEU A 3 48.31 23.60 8.46
C LEU A 3 47.76 23.29 7.07
N ALA A 4 47.18 22.12 6.87
CA ALA A 4 46.47 21.80 5.63
C ALA A 4 45.07 22.42 5.67
N THR A 5 44.88 23.49 4.90
CA THR A 5 43.60 24.20 4.74
C THR A 5 42.64 23.33 3.92
N LEU A 6 41.56 22.87 4.54
CA LEU A 6 40.46 22.19 3.85
C LEU A 6 39.68 23.24 3.04
N LEU A 7 39.85 23.29 1.72
CA LEU A 7 38.96 24.06 0.86
C LEU A 7 37.58 23.40 0.86
N ALA A 8 36.65 23.96 1.61
CA ALA A 8 35.23 23.67 1.47
C ALA A 8 34.73 24.36 0.19
N ALA A 9 34.73 23.63 -0.93
CA ALA A 9 34.04 24.08 -2.13
C ALA A 9 32.53 24.06 -1.85
N SER A 10 31.93 25.24 -1.74
CA SER A 10 30.47 25.41 -1.71
C SER A 10 29.92 25.04 -3.09
N THR A 11 29.50 23.79 -3.26
CA THR A 11 28.80 23.35 -4.45
C THR A 11 27.40 23.96 -4.46
N LEU A 12 27.15 24.84 -5.44
CA LEU A 12 25.80 25.28 -5.80
C LEU A 12 24.97 24.03 -6.14
N LEU A 13 23.97 23.72 -5.30
CA LEU A 13 23.00 22.64 -5.51
C LEU A 13 22.10 22.99 -6.70
N ARG A 14 22.51 22.58 -7.91
CA ARG A 14 21.57 22.37 -9.01
C ARG A 14 20.81 21.08 -8.76
N ALA A 15 19.53 21.03 -9.17
CA ALA A 15 18.79 19.77 -9.23
C ALA A 15 19.59 18.77 -10.07
N GLN A 16 20.15 17.74 -9.43
CA GLN A 16 20.87 16.67 -10.10
C GLN A 16 19.87 15.58 -10.50
N THR A 17 19.96 15.12 -11.75
CA THR A 17 19.25 13.92 -12.19
C THR A 17 19.90 12.72 -11.49
N PRO A 18 19.14 11.88 -10.75
CA PRO A 18 19.69 10.68 -10.14
C PRO A 18 20.27 9.74 -11.19
N GLU A 19 21.30 9.01 -10.80
CA GLU A 19 21.96 8.00 -11.62
C GLU A 19 21.72 6.62 -11.04
N TRP A 20 21.51 5.65 -11.92
CA TRP A 20 21.64 4.25 -11.59
C TRP A 20 23.11 3.99 -11.27
N ILE A 21 23.41 3.51 -10.06
CA ILE A 21 24.77 3.23 -9.60
C ILE A 21 24.91 1.79 -9.19
N TRP A 22 26.09 1.22 -9.40
CA TRP A 22 26.44 -0.10 -8.90
C TRP A 22 27.90 -0.15 -8.43
N HIS A 23 28.28 -1.26 -7.78
CA HIS A 23 29.67 -1.51 -7.43
C HIS A 23 30.50 -1.73 -8.70
N ASP A 24 31.73 -1.20 -8.71
CA ASP A 24 32.66 -1.48 -9.78
C ASP A 24 33.20 -2.92 -9.65
N ASN A 25 32.58 -3.85 -10.38
CA ASN A 25 33.06 -5.22 -10.48
C ASN A 25 34.30 -5.34 -11.40
N LYS A 26 35.12 -4.28 -11.52
CA LYS A 26 36.31 -4.19 -12.36
C LYS A 26 36.02 -4.53 -13.82
N GLY A 27 34.89 -4.02 -14.32
CA GLY A 27 34.39 -4.28 -15.67
C GLY A 27 33.64 -5.59 -15.87
N GLN A 28 33.51 -6.46 -14.85
CA GLN A 28 32.65 -7.64 -14.94
C GLN A 28 31.17 -7.26 -14.82
N ALA A 29 30.30 -8.04 -15.47
CA ALA A 29 28.86 -7.93 -15.26
C ALA A 29 28.50 -8.31 -13.80
N PRO A 30 27.42 -7.75 -13.22
CA PRO A 30 26.91 -8.20 -11.92
C PRO A 30 26.56 -9.70 -11.96
N ALA A 31 26.96 -10.44 -10.93
CA ALA A 31 26.61 -11.85 -10.83
C ALA A 31 25.16 -12.04 -10.32
N ASP A 32 24.58 -13.19 -10.60
CA ASP A 32 23.30 -13.60 -10.02
C ASP A 32 23.43 -13.72 -8.50
N ASN A 33 22.38 -13.33 -7.78
CA ASN A 33 22.31 -13.28 -6.31
C ASN A 33 23.38 -12.37 -5.65
N GLU A 34 24.02 -11.49 -6.43
CA GLU A 34 25.02 -10.55 -5.95
C GLU A 34 24.42 -9.50 -5.00
N VAL A 35 25.09 -9.26 -3.87
CA VAL A 35 24.72 -8.20 -2.92
C VAL A 35 25.84 -7.16 -2.86
N ARG A 36 25.44 -5.88 -2.87
CA ARG A 36 26.33 -4.72 -2.74
C ARG A 36 25.78 -3.73 -1.72
N PHE A 37 26.70 -3.05 -1.04
CA PHE A 37 26.40 -2.10 0.02
C PHE A 37 26.88 -0.72 -0.39
N PHE A 38 26.04 0.30 -0.22
CA PHE A 38 26.25 1.64 -0.75
C PHE A 38 26.09 2.67 0.37
N ARG A 39 26.93 3.70 0.39
CA ARG A 39 26.87 4.79 1.39
C ARG A 39 27.14 6.15 0.76
N LYS A 40 26.39 7.16 1.21
CA LYS A 40 26.66 8.59 0.98
C LYS A 40 26.41 9.39 2.25
N GLY A 41 27.47 10.02 2.75
CA GLY A 41 27.36 11.09 3.73
C GLY A 41 26.89 12.38 3.06
N PHE A 42 26.04 13.13 3.74
CA PHE A 42 25.56 14.43 3.27
C PHE A 42 25.21 15.33 4.44
N LYS A 43 25.33 16.64 4.23
CA LYS A 43 25.01 17.65 5.24
C LYS A 43 23.63 18.25 4.97
N VAL A 44 22.85 18.44 6.03
CA VAL A 44 21.56 19.13 6.00
C VAL A 44 21.71 20.49 6.66
N ASP A 45 21.50 21.56 5.89
CA ASP A 45 21.71 22.93 6.34
C ASP A 45 20.41 23.56 6.87
N GLY A 46 19.99 23.11 8.05
CA GLY A 46 18.88 23.70 8.81
C GLY A 46 17.80 22.70 9.20
N HIS A 47 16.67 23.23 9.65
CA HIS A 47 15.53 22.42 10.08
C HIS A 47 14.75 21.88 8.87
N VAL A 48 14.59 20.55 8.83
CA VAL A 48 13.80 19.84 7.82
C VAL A 48 12.33 19.84 8.23
N THR A 49 11.46 20.37 7.37
CA THR A 49 10.00 20.36 7.57
C THR A 49 9.36 19.14 6.91
N LYS A 50 9.92 18.65 5.80
CA LYS A 50 9.49 17.41 5.13
C LYS A 50 10.66 16.77 4.40
N ALA A 51 10.79 15.45 4.49
CA ALA A 51 11.73 14.69 3.69
C ALA A 51 11.07 13.46 3.07
N ILE A 52 11.27 13.28 1.77
CA ILE A 52 10.77 12.14 1.00
C ILE A 52 11.95 11.43 0.35
N LEU A 53 12.12 10.15 0.65
CA LEU A 53 13.07 9.26 -0.02
C LEU A 53 12.33 8.39 -1.03
N THR A 54 12.75 8.42 -2.29
CA THR A 54 12.32 7.49 -3.33
C THR A 54 13.51 6.63 -3.75
N VAL A 55 13.34 5.30 -3.74
CA VAL A 55 14.42 4.33 -4.03
C VAL A 55 13.92 3.16 -4.87
N ALA A 56 14.72 2.74 -5.84
CA ALA A 56 14.54 1.50 -6.60
C ALA A 56 15.87 0.74 -6.66
N GLY A 57 15.79 -0.58 -6.78
CA GLY A 57 16.93 -1.43 -7.06
C GLY A 57 16.53 -2.50 -8.07
N ASP A 58 17.44 -2.81 -8.97
CA ASP A 58 17.38 -3.98 -9.82
C ASP A 58 18.27 -5.07 -9.20
N ASP A 59 17.73 -6.09 -8.54
CA ASP A 59 16.30 -6.43 -8.38
C ASP A 59 15.64 -5.87 -7.11
N ARG A 60 16.45 -5.57 -6.09
CA ARG A 60 15.97 -5.17 -4.76
C ARG A 60 16.86 -4.11 -4.13
N ALA A 61 16.26 -3.23 -3.34
CA ALA A 61 16.98 -2.25 -2.53
C ALA A 61 16.37 -2.13 -1.13
N THR A 62 17.22 -2.14 -0.10
CA THR A 62 16.82 -1.76 1.27
C THR A 62 17.57 -0.50 1.67
N ALA A 63 16.85 0.58 1.95
CA ALA A 63 17.43 1.86 2.33
C ALA A 63 17.40 2.09 3.85
N PHE A 64 18.48 2.68 4.34
CA PHE A 64 18.70 3.03 5.73
C PHE A 64 19.10 4.50 5.81
N LEU A 65 18.52 5.22 6.76
CA LEU A 65 18.87 6.60 7.05
C LEU A 65 19.35 6.68 8.50
N ASN A 66 20.60 7.10 8.69
CA ASN A 66 21.26 7.16 9.99
C ASN A 66 21.15 5.84 10.78
N GLY A 67 21.29 4.71 10.10
CA GLY A 67 21.23 3.36 10.68
C GLY A 67 19.84 2.74 10.78
N LYS A 68 18.76 3.53 10.68
CA LYS A 68 17.38 3.02 10.73
C LYS A 68 16.91 2.62 9.33
N GLN A 69 16.35 1.42 9.18
CA GLN A 69 15.71 1.01 7.93
C GLN A 69 14.47 1.88 7.67
N VAL A 70 14.41 2.49 6.48
CA VAL A 70 13.34 3.43 6.11
C VAL A 70 12.55 3.01 4.87
N ALA A 71 13.10 2.16 4.01
CA ALA A 71 12.39 1.68 2.81
C ALA A 71 12.90 0.31 2.36
N VAL A 72 12.00 -0.50 1.78
CA VAL A 72 12.31 -1.78 1.14
C VAL A 72 11.63 -1.81 -0.23
N ASN A 73 12.42 -1.87 -1.28
CA ASN A 73 12.00 -2.11 -2.66
C ASN A 73 12.27 -3.58 -3.01
N ARG A 74 11.27 -4.24 -3.60
CA ARG A 74 11.26 -5.69 -3.87
C ARG A 74 11.20 -6.04 -5.36
N GLY A 75 11.29 -5.05 -6.25
CA GLY A 75 11.27 -5.27 -7.69
C GLY A 75 11.91 -4.12 -8.47
N TRP A 76 12.42 -4.44 -9.65
CA TRP A 76 13.22 -3.54 -10.49
C TRP A 76 12.43 -2.43 -11.19
N ASN A 77 11.14 -2.67 -11.45
CA ASN A 77 10.33 -1.83 -12.32
C ASN A 77 9.65 -0.64 -11.61
N LEU A 78 9.69 -0.57 -10.28
CA LEU A 78 8.96 0.44 -9.51
C LEU A 78 9.73 0.88 -8.27
N ALA A 79 9.91 2.18 -8.11
CA ALA A 79 10.46 2.73 -6.88
C ALA A 79 9.46 2.69 -5.72
N VAL A 80 9.98 2.56 -4.50
CA VAL A 80 9.24 2.77 -3.26
C VAL A 80 9.53 4.18 -2.75
N THR A 81 8.51 4.83 -2.17
CA THR A 81 8.64 6.15 -1.56
C THR A 81 8.35 6.08 -0.07
N ALA A 82 9.16 6.75 0.75
CA ALA A 82 9.00 6.83 2.20
C ALA A 82 9.15 8.28 2.69
N THR A 83 8.29 8.70 3.61
CA THR A 83 8.49 9.95 4.36
C THR A 83 9.46 9.70 5.50
N VAL A 84 10.60 10.40 5.50
CA VAL A 84 11.76 10.14 6.38
C VAL A 84 12.17 11.37 7.21
N THR A 85 11.25 12.30 7.41
CA THR A 85 11.50 13.58 8.10
C THR A 85 12.06 13.37 9.52
N LYS A 86 11.56 12.36 10.24
CA LYS A 86 11.90 12.12 11.66
C LYS A 86 13.30 11.50 11.84
N GLU A 87 13.85 10.95 10.76
CA GLU A 87 15.12 10.24 10.74
C GLU A 87 16.31 11.15 10.37
N LEU A 88 16.04 12.40 9.99
CA LEU A 88 17.05 13.40 9.67
C LEU A 88 17.38 14.31 10.86
N LYS A 89 18.61 14.79 10.88
CA LYS A 89 19.08 15.83 11.80
C LYS A 89 19.75 16.98 11.04
N SER A 90 19.86 18.14 11.67
CA SER A 90 20.71 19.21 11.13
C SER A 90 22.18 18.77 11.17
N GLY A 91 22.96 19.13 10.15
CA GLY A 91 24.36 18.72 10.01
C GLY A 91 24.52 17.38 9.30
N GLU A 92 25.47 16.56 9.73
CA GLU A 92 25.87 15.33 9.03
C GLU A 92 24.82 14.23 9.16
N ASN A 93 24.46 13.63 8.01
CA ASN A 93 23.57 12.49 7.88
C ASN A 93 24.19 11.46 6.94
N LEU A 94 23.71 10.22 7.06
CA LEU A 94 24.14 9.11 6.21
C LEU A 94 22.93 8.44 5.58
N LEU A 95 22.92 8.37 4.25
CA LEU A 95 22.04 7.48 3.49
C LEU A 95 22.84 6.24 3.08
N ALA A 96 22.31 5.07 3.40
CA ALA A 96 22.92 3.77 3.13
C ALA A 96 21.91 2.86 2.43
N ILE A 97 22.35 2.08 1.45
CA ILE A 97 21.47 1.19 0.67
C ILE A 97 22.13 -0.17 0.50
N ARG A 98 21.38 -1.25 0.74
CA ARG A 98 21.76 -2.61 0.37
C ARG A 98 21.05 -2.94 -0.94
N GLY A 99 21.82 -3.09 -2.03
CA GLY A 99 21.33 -3.56 -3.31
C GLY A 99 21.51 -5.07 -3.44
N GLN A 100 20.56 -5.74 -4.08
CA GLN A 100 20.65 -7.16 -4.39
C GLN A 100 20.18 -7.40 -5.83
N ASN A 101 21.08 -7.95 -6.64
CA ASN A 101 20.78 -8.52 -7.94
C ASN A 101 20.32 -9.96 -7.74
N ASN A 102 19.13 -10.33 -8.17
CA ASN A 102 18.76 -11.75 -8.22
C ASN A 102 19.28 -12.36 -9.52
N SER A 103 19.09 -11.66 -10.65
CA SER A 103 19.66 -12.03 -11.94
C SER A 103 19.67 -10.89 -12.95
N GLY A 104 20.64 -10.88 -13.87
CA GLY A 104 20.66 -9.94 -14.99
C GLY A 104 21.35 -8.62 -14.66
N ASP A 105 20.79 -7.52 -15.16
CA ASP A 105 21.33 -6.17 -14.90
C ASP A 105 21.18 -5.80 -13.42
N ALA A 106 22.11 -4.99 -12.90
CA ALA A 106 22.05 -4.57 -11.50
C ALA A 106 22.43 -3.10 -11.33
N ALA A 107 21.57 -2.39 -10.62
CA ALA A 107 21.79 -1.02 -10.20
C ALA A 107 20.86 -0.63 -9.06
N ILE A 108 21.23 0.38 -8.29
CA ILE A 108 20.30 1.11 -7.41
C ILE A 108 20.17 2.55 -7.88
N ILE A 109 19.02 3.15 -7.59
CA ILE A 109 18.79 4.58 -7.80
C ILE A 109 18.03 5.14 -6.60
N ALA A 110 18.40 6.34 -6.16
CA ALA A 110 17.80 6.97 -5.00
C ALA A 110 17.72 8.49 -5.17
N LYS A 111 16.62 9.07 -4.69
CA LYS A 111 16.40 10.51 -4.61
C LYS A 111 15.80 10.84 -3.26
N LEU A 112 16.47 11.68 -2.48
CA LEU A 112 16.00 12.22 -1.22
C LEU A 112 15.72 13.71 -1.40
N GLU A 113 14.46 14.10 -1.27
CA GLU A 113 13.99 15.48 -1.40
C GLU A 113 13.68 16.07 -0.03
N LEU A 114 14.36 17.16 0.31
CA LEU A 114 14.23 17.86 1.58
C LEU A 114 13.56 19.22 1.35
N SER A 115 12.47 19.45 2.07
CA SER A 115 11.92 20.78 2.32
C SER A 115 12.46 21.27 3.65
N LEU A 116 13.12 22.42 3.64
CA LEU A 116 13.69 23.07 4.80
C LEU A 116 12.84 24.28 5.18
N ALA A 117 13.02 24.78 6.41
CA ALA A 117 12.45 26.07 6.81
C ALA A 117 12.82 27.19 5.80
N ASN A 118 11.96 28.21 5.71
CA ASN A 118 12.05 29.32 4.76
C ASN A 118 11.95 28.89 3.28
N ASN A 119 11.16 27.86 2.98
CA ASN A 119 10.90 27.36 1.62
C ASN A 119 12.15 26.93 0.83
N ARG A 120 13.28 26.69 1.50
CA ARG A 120 14.48 26.17 0.85
C ARG A 120 14.30 24.69 0.55
N LYS A 121 14.82 24.23 -0.59
CA LYS A 121 14.83 22.83 -0.98
C LYS A 121 16.27 22.34 -1.12
N GLN A 122 16.48 21.09 -0.73
CA GLN A 122 17.74 20.39 -0.93
C GLN A 122 17.43 18.99 -1.48
N THR A 123 18.30 18.48 -2.35
CA THR A 123 18.15 17.14 -2.92
C THR A 123 19.46 16.39 -2.78
N VAL A 124 19.37 15.12 -2.37
CA VAL A 124 20.50 14.17 -2.39
C VAL A 124 20.13 13.06 -3.35
N VAL A 125 21.01 12.76 -4.30
CA VAL A 125 20.77 11.73 -5.32
C VAL A 125 21.84 10.65 -5.32
N SER A 126 21.49 9.48 -5.84
CA SER A 126 22.46 8.49 -6.32
C SER A 126 23.27 9.06 -7.48
N ASP A 127 24.58 9.03 -7.36
CA ASP A 127 25.55 9.54 -8.33
C ASP A 127 26.94 8.93 -8.03
N THR A 128 27.96 9.31 -8.79
CA THR A 128 29.34 8.83 -8.62
C THR A 128 30.04 9.35 -7.37
N SER A 129 29.38 10.14 -6.51
CA SER A 129 29.92 10.56 -5.21
C SER A 129 29.71 9.51 -4.12
N TRP A 130 28.95 8.44 -4.39
CA TRP A 130 28.73 7.34 -3.47
C TRP A 130 29.95 6.41 -3.40
N VAL A 131 30.06 5.71 -2.28
CA VAL A 131 30.99 4.59 -2.10
C VAL A 131 30.24 3.28 -1.94
N SER A 132 30.88 2.18 -2.28
CA SER A 132 30.31 0.85 -2.20
C SER A 132 31.30 -0.22 -1.74
N SER A 133 30.76 -1.33 -1.25
CA SER A 133 31.50 -2.51 -0.80
C SER A 133 30.77 -3.79 -1.21
N THR A 134 31.55 -4.85 -1.43
CA THR A 134 31.07 -6.23 -1.59
C THR A 134 30.65 -6.86 -0.27
N GLU A 135 31.09 -6.29 0.86
CA GLU A 135 30.81 -6.77 2.21
C GLU A 135 30.07 -5.71 3.03
N GLY A 136 29.09 -6.18 3.81
CA GLY A 136 28.28 -5.38 4.73
C GLY A 136 28.43 -5.91 6.14
N PRO A 137 29.56 -5.66 6.83
CA PRO A 137 29.75 -6.08 8.20
C PRO A 137 28.71 -5.44 9.13
N ASN A 138 28.50 -6.02 10.31
CA ASN A 138 27.54 -5.48 11.28
C ASN A 138 27.78 -3.98 11.53
N GLY A 139 26.73 -3.18 11.37
CA GLY A 139 26.78 -1.73 11.57
C GLY A 139 27.24 -0.91 10.36
N TRP A 140 27.47 -1.52 9.18
CA TRP A 140 27.87 -0.80 7.96
C TRP A 140 26.95 0.40 7.62
N GLN A 141 25.67 0.30 7.97
CA GLN A 141 24.64 1.31 7.73
C GLN A 141 24.65 2.48 8.72
N ASN A 142 25.45 2.41 9.80
CA ASN A 142 25.48 3.42 10.85
C ASN A 142 26.45 4.56 10.50
N PRO A 143 26.21 5.81 10.95
CA PRO A 143 27.07 6.97 10.66
C PRO A 143 28.53 6.84 11.11
N ASP A 144 28.77 6.14 12.22
CA ASP A 144 30.08 5.95 12.85
C ASP A 144 30.95 4.87 12.19
N PHE A 145 30.38 4.07 11.29
CA PHE A 145 31.14 3.06 10.55
C PHE A 145 32.15 3.71 9.59
N ALA A 146 33.42 3.32 9.70
CA ALA A 146 34.51 3.81 8.86
C ALA A 146 34.52 3.11 7.49
N ALA A 147 34.09 3.79 6.43
CA ALA A 147 34.13 3.28 5.05
C ALA A 147 35.33 3.81 4.24
N ALA A 148 36.45 4.10 4.90
CA ALA A 148 37.65 4.61 4.21
C ALA A 148 38.18 3.66 3.13
N ASN A 149 37.94 2.35 3.28
CA ASN A 149 38.38 1.31 2.33
C ASN A 149 37.32 0.95 1.28
N TRP A 150 36.18 1.64 1.27
CA TRP A 150 35.12 1.36 0.29
C TRP A 150 35.48 1.95 -1.07
N SER A 151 35.09 1.24 -2.13
CA SER A 151 35.40 1.62 -3.51
C SER A 151 34.39 2.65 -4.02
N LYS A 152 34.77 3.45 -5.01
CA LYS A 152 33.80 4.30 -5.71
C LYS A 152 32.77 3.44 -6.45
N VAL A 153 31.55 3.96 -6.57
CA VAL A 153 30.55 3.36 -7.45
C VAL A 153 30.82 3.70 -8.91
N VAL A 154 30.23 2.93 -9.82
CA VAL A 154 30.13 3.26 -11.24
C VAL A 154 28.70 3.68 -11.57
N SER A 155 28.56 4.66 -12.47
CA SER A 155 27.28 5.03 -13.06
C SER A 155 26.90 4.04 -14.16
N ARG A 156 25.68 3.56 -14.12
CA ARG A 156 25.02 2.75 -15.16
C ARG A 156 24.13 3.61 -16.08
N GLY A 157 24.06 4.91 -15.83
CA GLY A 157 23.30 5.87 -16.61
C GLY A 157 22.35 6.69 -15.74
N LYS A 158 21.86 7.80 -16.30
CA LYS A 158 20.90 8.70 -15.63
C LYS A 158 19.50 8.09 -15.61
N LEU A 159 18.66 8.53 -14.68
CA LEU A 159 17.22 8.26 -14.68
C LEU A 159 16.63 8.46 -16.10
N GLY A 160 15.80 7.52 -16.56
CA GLY A 160 15.26 7.49 -17.91
C GLY A 160 16.01 6.58 -18.89
N VAL A 161 17.25 6.17 -18.57
CA VAL A 161 18.01 5.25 -19.42
C VAL A 161 17.35 3.86 -19.46
N GLN A 162 17.39 3.21 -20.63
CA GLN A 162 16.94 1.83 -20.78
C GLN A 162 17.94 0.85 -20.12
N PRO A 163 17.49 -0.30 -19.59
CA PRO A 163 16.12 -0.83 -19.64
C PRO A 163 15.15 -0.22 -18.60
N TRP A 164 15.66 0.57 -17.66
CA TRP A 164 14.88 0.96 -16.48
C TRP A 164 13.87 2.09 -16.70
N GLY A 165 14.11 3.03 -17.61
CA GLY A 165 13.23 4.19 -17.82
C GLY A 165 13.14 5.11 -16.59
N ASP A 166 11.98 5.76 -16.42
CA ASP A 166 11.73 6.72 -15.32
C ASP A 166 11.02 6.06 -14.13
N VAL A 167 11.72 5.19 -13.41
CA VAL A 167 11.17 4.46 -12.24
C VAL A 167 10.83 5.37 -11.06
N LEU A 168 11.31 6.61 -11.06
CA LEU A 168 11.07 7.60 -10.00
C LEU A 168 9.90 8.55 -10.33
N ALA A 169 9.27 8.38 -11.50
CA ALA A 169 8.10 9.17 -11.86
C ALA A 169 6.99 9.01 -10.79
N PRO A 170 6.35 10.11 -10.36
CA PRO A 170 5.23 10.02 -9.43
C PRO A 170 4.11 9.18 -10.05
N ARG A 171 3.50 8.30 -9.25
CA ARG A 171 2.35 7.50 -9.69
C ARG A 171 1.13 8.39 -9.79
N THR A 172 0.89 8.94 -10.97
CA THR A 172 -0.38 9.58 -11.28
C THR A 172 -1.38 8.52 -11.75
N ALA A 173 -2.65 8.69 -11.39
CA ALA A 173 -3.72 7.92 -11.97
C ALA A 173 -3.75 8.08 -13.49
N THR A 174 -4.32 7.10 -14.18
CA THR A 174 -4.53 7.18 -15.63
C THR A 174 -5.29 8.47 -15.96
N PRO A 175 -4.75 9.34 -16.85
CA PRO A 175 -5.45 10.54 -17.27
C PRO A 175 -6.82 10.19 -17.85
N ALA A 176 -7.83 11.01 -17.55
CA ALA A 176 -9.21 10.75 -17.94
C ALA A 176 -9.37 10.63 -19.48
N GLU A 177 -8.56 11.38 -20.23
CA GLU A 177 -8.55 11.40 -21.70
C GLU A 177 -8.04 10.08 -22.32
N LYS A 178 -7.44 9.20 -21.51
CA LYS A 178 -7.00 7.87 -21.95
C LYS A 178 -8.02 6.76 -21.66
N LEU A 179 -9.17 7.10 -21.07
CA LEU A 179 -10.21 6.14 -20.71
C LEU A 179 -11.35 6.23 -21.71
N ASP A 180 -11.81 5.07 -22.18
CA ASP A 180 -13.00 4.99 -23.01
C ASP A 180 -14.26 5.11 -22.16
N THR A 181 -15.23 5.89 -22.65
CA THR A 181 -16.55 6.05 -22.02
C THR A 181 -17.65 5.73 -23.01
N ILE A 182 -18.73 5.13 -22.56
CA ILE A 182 -19.96 5.02 -23.36
C ILE A 182 -20.61 6.41 -23.54
N PRO A 183 -21.44 6.61 -24.59
CA PRO A 183 -22.11 7.90 -24.82
C PRO A 183 -22.90 8.37 -23.59
N GLY A 184 -22.77 9.65 -23.24
CA GLY A 184 -23.45 10.28 -22.10
C GLY A 184 -22.66 10.25 -20.78
N PHE A 185 -21.53 9.55 -20.72
CA PHE A 185 -20.65 9.52 -19.56
C PHE A 185 -19.42 10.40 -19.76
N LYS A 186 -18.91 10.98 -18.67
CA LYS A 186 -17.68 11.75 -18.63
C LYS A 186 -16.85 11.27 -17.45
N VAL A 187 -15.53 11.15 -17.64
CA VAL A 187 -14.58 10.87 -16.57
C VAL A 187 -13.76 12.13 -16.31
N GLU A 188 -13.50 12.42 -15.04
CA GLU A 188 -12.61 13.49 -14.62
C GLU A 188 -11.62 12.96 -13.59
N LEU A 189 -10.33 13.29 -13.77
CA LEU A 189 -9.33 12.99 -12.76
C LEU A 189 -9.43 14.00 -11.61
N VAL A 190 -9.98 13.57 -10.48
CA VAL A 190 -10.12 14.40 -9.29
C VAL A 190 -8.81 14.50 -8.50
N ARG A 191 -8.12 13.37 -8.30
CA ARG A 191 -6.86 13.29 -7.55
C ARG A 191 -6.11 11.98 -7.85
N SER A 192 -4.79 12.04 -7.83
CA SER A 192 -3.92 10.87 -7.70
C SER A 192 -3.45 10.73 -6.26
N ALA A 193 -3.33 9.51 -5.75
CA ALA A 193 -2.81 9.28 -4.40
C ALA A 193 -1.38 9.84 -4.28
N GLU A 194 -1.15 10.61 -3.23
CA GLU A 194 0.16 11.19 -2.91
C GLU A 194 0.99 10.25 -2.02
N PRO A 195 2.32 10.46 -1.92
CA PRO A 195 3.14 9.69 -1.00
C PRO A 195 2.60 9.71 0.44
N GLY A 196 2.33 8.52 0.98
CA GLY A 196 1.76 8.33 2.32
C GLY A 196 0.24 8.19 2.36
N GLU A 197 -0.46 8.25 1.21
CA GLU A 197 -1.91 8.04 1.14
C GLU A 197 -2.30 6.58 0.81
N GLY A 198 -1.32 5.72 0.49
CA GLY A 198 -1.53 4.30 0.22
C GLY A 198 -2.24 4.00 -1.10
N SER A 199 -2.63 2.73 -1.29
CA SER A 199 -3.46 2.29 -2.42
C SER A 199 -4.92 2.31 -2.02
N TRP A 200 -5.71 3.27 -2.51
CA TRP A 200 -7.13 3.39 -2.19
C TRP A 200 -7.93 2.25 -2.81
N VAL A 201 -8.62 1.48 -1.97
CA VAL A 201 -9.33 0.25 -2.39
C VAL A 201 -10.82 0.28 -2.09
N CYS A 202 -11.27 1.10 -1.14
CA CYS A 202 -12.69 1.30 -0.88
C CYS A 202 -13.01 2.74 -0.48
N MET A 203 -14.28 3.12 -0.67
CA MET A 203 -14.78 4.43 -0.29
C MET A 203 -16.26 4.35 0.13
N THR A 204 -16.72 5.36 0.87
CA THR A 204 -18.14 5.58 1.16
C THR A 204 -18.44 7.09 1.20
N VAL A 205 -19.70 7.46 1.30
CA VAL A 205 -20.15 8.85 1.40
C VAL A 205 -20.74 9.09 2.79
N ASP A 206 -20.33 10.17 3.45
CA ASP A 206 -20.88 10.55 4.76
C ASP A 206 -22.15 11.42 4.62
N PRO A 207 -22.88 11.73 5.72
CA PRO A 207 -24.14 12.48 5.66
C PRO A 207 -24.01 13.91 5.13
N ARG A 208 -22.79 14.44 5.05
CA ARG A 208 -22.50 15.79 4.52
C ARG A 208 -22.07 15.74 3.06
N GLY A 209 -22.15 14.58 2.41
CA GLY A 209 -21.76 14.38 1.01
C GLY A 209 -20.25 14.33 0.79
N ARG A 210 -19.46 14.12 1.86
CA ARG A 210 -18.00 13.99 1.75
C ARG A 210 -17.62 12.54 1.46
N LEU A 211 -16.54 12.35 0.72
CA LEU A 211 -16.01 11.01 0.47
C LEU A 211 -15.12 10.59 1.63
N ILE A 212 -15.29 9.37 2.12
CA ILE A 212 -14.36 8.71 3.04
C ILE A 212 -13.67 7.61 2.25
N VAL A 213 -12.34 7.63 2.19
CA VAL A 213 -11.53 6.76 1.34
C VAL A 213 -10.52 6.01 2.21
N SER A 214 -10.44 4.68 2.05
CA SER A 214 -9.49 3.86 2.79
C SER A 214 -8.40 3.28 1.88
N PRO A 215 -7.12 3.38 2.29
CA PRO A 215 -6.05 2.61 1.70
C PRO A 215 -6.06 1.14 2.15
N GLN A 216 -5.48 0.27 1.32
CA GLN A 216 -5.30 -1.16 1.61
C GLN A 216 -4.32 -1.41 2.77
N GLY A 217 -3.30 -0.57 2.88
CA GLY A 217 -2.23 -0.71 3.86
C GLY A 217 -2.54 -0.08 5.22
N ASP A 218 -1.49 0.14 6.00
CA ASP A 218 -1.59 0.74 7.34
C ASP A 218 -1.74 2.28 7.29
N GLU A 219 -1.80 2.88 6.10
CA GLU A 219 -1.99 4.32 5.95
C GLU A 219 -3.36 4.78 6.49
N PRO A 220 -3.49 6.05 6.90
CA PRO A 220 -4.74 6.55 7.47
C PRO A 220 -5.90 6.61 6.47
N ILE A 221 -7.12 6.41 6.98
CA ILE A 221 -8.36 6.71 6.24
C ILE A 221 -8.45 8.23 6.06
N LEU A 222 -8.86 8.67 4.88
CA LEU A 222 -8.99 10.08 4.52
C LEU A 222 -10.45 10.47 4.30
N ARG A 223 -10.77 11.74 4.56
CA ARG A 223 -12.07 12.36 4.28
C ARG A 223 -11.88 13.55 3.32
N PHE A 224 -12.55 13.50 2.17
CA PHE A 224 -12.49 14.53 1.14
C PHE A 224 -13.79 15.32 1.11
N THR A 225 -13.68 16.64 1.32
CA THR A 225 -14.78 17.58 1.07
C THR A 225 -14.70 18.03 -0.37
N LEU A 226 -15.80 17.85 -1.11
CA LEU A 226 -15.90 18.28 -2.50
C LEU A 226 -16.59 19.65 -2.60
N THR A 227 -16.17 20.44 -3.57
CA THR A 227 -16.90 21.64 -4.01
C THR A 227 -18.12 21.23 -4.85
N PRO A 228 -19.08 22.15 -5.09
CA PRO A 228 -20.24 21.85 -5.93
C PRO A 228 -19.90 21.40 -7.36
N ASP A 229 -18.75 21.81 -7.90
CA ASP A 229 -18.21 21.37 -9.20
C ASP A 229 -17.35 20.11 -9.13
N GLY A 230 -17.39 19.36 -8.02
CA GLY A 230 -16.76 18.04 -7.88
C GLY A 230 -15.26 18.06 -7.58
N LYS A 231 -14.65 19.22 -7.30
CA LYS A 231 -13.22 19.32 -6.96
C LYS A 231 -12.98 19.16 -5.48
N ILE A 232 -11.78 18.75 -5.08
CA ILE A 232 -11.43 18.64 -3.66
C ILE A 232 -11.21 20.03 -3.07
N ALA A 233 -12.06 20.40 -2.11
CA ALA A 233 -11.95 21.62 -1.31
C ALA A 233 -11.07 21.41 -0.06
N LYS A 234 -11.16 20.23 0.57
CA LYS A 234 -10.43 19.90 1.80
C LYS A 234 -10.15 18.41 1.87
N ILE A 235 -8.98 18.05 2.39
CA ILE A 235 -8.61 16.68 2.76
C ILE A 235 -8.32 16.66 4.25
N GLU A 236 -8.89 15.69 4.95
CA GLU A 236 -8.70 15.47 6.37
C GLU A 236 -8.31 14.01 6.62
N THR A 237 -7.45 13.79 7.61
CA THR A 237 -7.18 12.44 8.10
C THR A 237 -8.22 12.07 9.14
N ILE A 238 -8.82 10.89 9.03
CA ILE A 238 -9.59 10.28 10.12
C ILE A 238 -8.58 9.62 11.06
N ASP A 239 -8.30 10.30 12.16
CA ASP A 239 -7.26 9.89 13.13
C ASP A 239 -7.77 8.80 14.09
N GLN A 240 -8.10 7.64 13.53
CA GLN A 240 -8.56 6.49 14.27
C GLN A 240 -7.66 5.28 14.04
N PRO A 241 -7.42 4.40 15.03
CA PRO A 241 -6.45 3.31 14.93
C PRO A 241 -6.88 2.16 14.00
N VAL A 242 -8.09 2.22 13.44
CA VAL A 242 -8.54 1.23 12.45
C VAL A 242 -7.95 1.59 11.08
N ARG A 243 -7.16 0.69 10.51
CA ARG A 243 -6.41 0.85 9.24
C ARG A 243 -6.70 -0.32 8.28
N GLY A 244 -6.22 -0.21 7.04
CA GLY A 244 -6.35 -1.25 6.02
C GLY A 244 -7.79 -1.66 5.75
N ALA A 245 -8.72 -0.70 5.79
CA ALA A 245 -10.11 -1.04 5.62
C ALA A 245 -10.41 -1.38 4.16
N MET A 246 -11.14 -2.49 3.96
CA MET A 246 -11.57 -2.97 2.65
C MET A 246 -13.10 -2.93 2.48
N GLY A 247 -13.81 -2.48 3.51
CA GLY A 247 -15.24 -2.18 3.46
C GLY A 247 -15.56 -0.99 4.32
N LEU A 248 -16.26 -0.02 3.74
CA LEU A 248 -16.72 1.19 4.42
C LEU A 248 -18.20 1.41 4.13
N LEU A 249 -18.94 1.80 5.17
CA LEU A 249 -20.33 2.22 5.03
C LEU A 249 -20.66 3.26 6.09
N TYR A 250 -21.16 4.42 5.70
CA TYR A 250 -21.88 5.26 6.64
C TYR A 250 -23.35 4.88 6.70
N ALA A 251 -23.83 4.44 7.86
CA ALA A 251 -25.22 4.09 8.10
C ALA A 251 -25.52 4.14 9.60
N PHE A 252 -26.79 4.20 10.00
CA PHE A 252 -27.20 4.14 11.42
C PHE A 252 -26.41 5.11 12.31
N ASP A 253 -26.24 6.35 11.84
CA ASP A 253 -25.47 7.43 12.48
C ASP A 253 -24.02 7.05 12.84
N SER A 254 -23.43 6.14 12.06
CA SER A 254 -22.13 5.56 12.32
C SER A 254 -21.35 5.29 11.04
N LEU A 255 -20.02 5.31 11.14
CA LEU A 255 -19.13 4.76 10.12
C LEU A 255 -18.79 3.31 10.47
N TYR A 256 -19.23 2.37 9.67
CA TYR A 256 -18.83 0.97 9.74
C TYR A 256 -17.56 0.74 8.93
N VAL A 257 -16.61 0.02 9.54
CA VAL A 257 -15.28 -0.21 8.98
C VAL A 257 -14.91 -1.68 9.12
N ASN A 258 -14.84 -2.41 8.00
CA ASN A 258 -14.17 -3.71 7.95
C ASN A 258 -12.67 -3.46 7.77
N GLY A 259 -11.91 -3.55 8.87
CA GLY A 259 -10.49 -3.23 8.88
C GLY A 259 -9.77 -3.79 10.11
N LYS A 260 -8.53 -3.35 10.33
CA LYS A 260 -7.69 -3.81 11.43
C LYS A 260 -7.50 -2.71 12.46
N GLY A 261 -8.00 -2.93 13.67
CA GLY A 261 -7.85 -2.03 14.82
C GLY A 261 -7.02 -2.68 15.93
N LYS A 262 -7.06 -2.07 17.13
CA LYS A 262 -6.34 -2.57 18.32
C LYS A 262 -6.69 -4.01 18.70
N ASP A 263 -7.93 -4.43 18.43
CA ASP A 263 -8.47 -5.75 18.75
C ASP A 263 -8.37 -6.73 17.57
N GLY A 264 -7.60 -6.36 16.53
CA GLY A 264 -7.36 -7.17 15.34
C GLY A 264 -8.31 -6.86 14.17
N LEU A 265 -8.44 -7.82 13.25
CA LEU A 265 -9.32 -7.70 12.09
C LEU A 265 -10.78 -7.89 12.53
N ALA A 266 -11.62 -6.88 12.30
CA ALA A 266 -13.01 -6.88 12.73
C ALA A 266 -13.88 -5.94 11.90
N LEU A 267 -15.19 -6.08 12.06
CA LEU A 267 -16.13 -4.99 11.81
C LEU A 267 -16.07 -4.06 13.03
N TYR A 268 -15.74 -2.79 12.79
CA TYR A 268 -15.76 -1.72 13.77
C TYR A 268 -16.87 -0.72 13.46
N ARG A 269 -17.37 -0.05 14.50
CA ARG A 269 -18.31 1.07 14.40
C ARG A 269 -17.69 2.32 15.00
N LEU A 270 -17.54 3.34 14.19
CA LEU A 270 -16.97 4.64 14.56
C LEU A 270 -18.10 5.68 14.67
N ARG A 271 -18.10 6.47 15.75
CA ARG A 271 -19.12 7.51 16.01
C ARG A 271 -18.48 8.81 16.50
N ASP A 272 -19.06 9.91 16.05
CA ASP A 272 -18.90 11.24 16.65
C ASP A 272 -19.97 11.36 17.74
N THR A 273 -19.56 11.36 19.01
CA THR A 273 -20.47 11.39 20.17
C THR A 273 -20.55 12.76 20.82
N ASN A 274 -19.70 13.70 20.42
CA ASN A 274 -19.62 15.04 20.98
C ASN A 274 -20.07 16.15 20.00
N GLY A 275 -20.31 15.81 18.73
CA GLY A 275 -20.77 16.71 17.67
C GLY A 275 -19.66 17.59 17.05
N ASP A 276 -18.39 17.26 17.24
CA ASP A 276 -17.24 18.04 16.73
C ASP A 276 -16.81 17.65 15.32
N ASP A 277 -17.55 16.75 14.66
CA ASP A 277 -17.29 16.23 13.32
C ASP A 277 -16.01 15.39 13.22
N GLN A 278 -15.54 14.85 14.34
CA GLN A 278 -14.52 13.82 14.44
C GLN A 278 -15.12 12.57 15.07
N TYR A 279 -14.70 11.40 14.59
CA TYR A 279 -15.04 10.16 15.29
C TYR A 279 -14.24 10.13 16.60
N ASP A 280 -14.89 9.89 17.74
CA ASP A 280 -14.25 9.79 19.05
C ASP A 280 -14.53 8.43 19.74
N SER A 281 -15.54 7.71 19.26
CA SER A 281 -15.94 6.40 19.77
C SER A 281 -15.62 5.33 18.75
N ILE A 282 -14.89 4.30 19.17
CA ILE A 282 -14.55 3.12 18.36
C ILE A 282 -15.08 1.90 19.09
N GLU A 283 -16.04 1.22 18.46
CA GLU A 283 -16.66 0.03 19.02
C GLU A 283 -16.28 -1.18 18.17
N PHE A 284 -15.76 -2.21 18.84
CA PHE A 284 -15.59 -3.52 18.24
C PHE A 284 -16.95 -4.20 18.12
N ILE A 285 -17.41 -4.44 16.89
CA ILE A 285 -18.72 -5.04 16.63
C ILE A 285 -18.59 -6.55 16.47
N ARG A 286 -17.68 -7.00 15.60
CA ARG A 286 -17.57 -8.43 15.29
C ARG A 286 -16.20 -8.82 14.78
N LYS A 287 -15.59 -9.83 15.40
CA LYS A 287 -14.32 -10.41 14.94
C LYS A 287 -14.46 -10.91 13.49
N ARG A 288 -13.40 -10.71 12.70
CA ARG A 288 -13.21 -11.40 11.41
C ARG A 288 -12.01 -12.33 11.56
N SER A 289 -12.27 -13.63 11.46
CA SER A 289 -11.23 -14.66 11.50
C SER A 289 -10.82 -15.03 10.09
N GLY A 290 -9.56 -15.38 9.88
CA GLY A 290 -9.01 -15.67 8.54
C GLY A 290 -8.05 -14.58 8.07
N ASP A 291 -8.00 -14.36 6.76
CA ASP A 291 -7.14 -13.35 6.14
C ASP A 291 -7.87 -12.00 6.00
N GLY A 292 -7.13 -10.90 6.16
CA GLY A 292 -7.61 -9.53 5.96
C GLY A 292 -7.07 -8.87 4.69
N GLY A 293 -6.36 -9.62 3.84
CA GLY A 293 -5.86 -9.16 2.54
C GLY A 293 -6.94 -9.19 1.45
N GLU A 294 -6.53 -9.35 0.20
CA GLU A 294 -7.39 -9.19 -0.99
C GLU A 294 -8.58 -10.16 -1.04
N HIS A 295 -8.54 -11.27 -0.31
CA HIS A 295 -9.63 -12.25 -0.16
C HIS A 295 -10.35 -12.15 1.21
N GLY A 296 -10.31 -10.96 1.81
CA GLY A 296 -10.72 -10.67 3.18
C GLY A 296 -12.17 -10.20 3.33
N PRO A 297 -12.50 -9.55 4.46
CA PRO A 297 -13.81 -8.95 4.69
C PRO A 297 -13.91 -7.62 3.94
N HIS A 298 -14.87 -7.49 3.02
CA HIS A 298 -14.94 -6.36 2.08
C HIS A 298 -16.22 -5.53 2.26
N GLY A 299 -16.91 -5.22 1.16
CA GLY A 299 -18.06 -4.33 1.07
C GLY A 299 -19.13 -4.54 2.15
N ILE A 300 -19.73 -3.41 2.56
CA ILE A 300 -20.79 -3.34 3.56
C ILE A 300 -21.92 -2.51 2.94
N VAL A 301 -23.13 -3.04 2.91
CA VAL A 301 -24.32 -2.31 2.46
C VAL A 301 -25.47 -2.45 3.45
N VAL A 302 -26.42 -1.51 3.40
CA VAL A 302 -27.70 -1.64 4.10
C VAL A 302 -28.71 -2.28 3.15
N GLY A 303 -29.36 -3.35 3.61
CA GLY A 303 -30.44 -3.98 2.85
C GLY A 303 -31.79 -3.28 3.05
N PRO A 304 -32.80 -3.62 2.22
CA PRO A 304 -34.17 -3.09 2.33
C PRO A 304 -34.82 -3.36 3.70
N ASP A 305 -34.36 -4.40 4.40
CA ASP A 305 -34.79 -4.77 5.75
C ASP A 305 -34.08 -4.00 6.87
N LYS A 306 -33.28 -2.98 6.52
CA LYS A 306 -32.49 -2.14 7.43
C LYS A 306 -31.47 -2.93 8.24
N LYS A 307 -30.93 -4.00 7.66
CA LYS A 307 -29.81 -4.77 8.20
C LYS A 307 -28.52 -4.50 7.45
N LEU A 308 -27.40 -4.79 8.10
CA LEU A 308 -26.08 -4.78 7.47
C LEU A 308 -25.89 -6.07 6.68
N TYR A 309 -25.42 -5.94 5.45
CA TYR A 309 -24.96 -7.04 4.60
C TYR A 309 -23.47 -6.85 4.36
N VAL A 310 -22.68 -7.83 4.77
CA VAL A 310 -21.22 -7.79 4.66
C VAL A 310 -20.76 -8.92 3.76
N VAL A 311 -20.10 -8.59 2.66
CA VAL A 311 -19.47 -9.58 1.79
C VAL A 311 -18.06 -9.90 2.27
N CYS A 312 -17.72 -11.19 2.26
CA CYS A 312 -16.44 -11.72 2.66
C CYS A 312 -15.90 -12.64 1.56
N GLY A 313 -14.62 -12.48 1.23
CA GLY A 313 -13.90 -13.41 0.37
C GLY A 313 -13.69 -14.78 1.03
N ASN A 314 -13.28 -15.76 0.24
CA ASN A 314 -13.12 -17.15 0.65
C ASN A 314 -11.93 -17.41 1.59
N PHE A 315 -11.17 -16.38 1.99
CA PHE A 315 -10.14 -16.52 3.02
C PHE A 315 -10.60 -16.11 4.41
N VAL A 316 -11.79 -15.50 4.51
CA VAL A 316 -12.47 -15.24 5.78
C VAL A 316 -13.17 -16.52 6.23
N ASN A 317 -13.06 -16.84 7.52
CA ASN A 317 -13.77 -17.96 8.11
C ASN A 317 -15.22 -17.55 8.45
N VAL A 318 -16.17 -18.45 8.22
CA VAL A 318 -17.56 -18.28 8.65
C VAL A 318 -17.61 -18.06 10.18
N PRO A 319 -18.37 -17.08 10.70
CA PRO A 319 -18.51 -16.89 12.14
C PRO A 319 -19.14 -18.12 12.82
N GLU A 320 -18.65 -18.47 14.01
CA GLU A 320 -19.13 -19.67 14.74
C GLU A 320 -20.55 -19.50 15.31
N ASP A 321 -20.96 -18.25 15.54
CA ASP A 321 -22.21 -17.85 16.17
C ASP A 321 -23.27 -17.37 15.15
N ILE A 322 -23.23 -17.88 13.92
CA ILE A 322 -24.32 -17.66 12.96
C ILE A 322 -25.63 -18.31 13.43
N LEU A 323 -26.76 -17.68 13.09
CA LEU A 323 -28.09 -18.14 13.46
C LEU A 323 -28.33 -19.58 12.99
N PRO A 324 -29.03 -20.44 13.76
CA PRO A 324 -29.36 -21.80 13.35
C PRO A 324 -30.16 -21.89 12.04
N SER A 325 -30.91 -20.84 11.71
CA SER A 325 -31.70 -20.70 10.48
C SER A 325 -30.86 -20.33 9.25
N SER A 326 -29.56 -20.06 9.43
CA SER A 326 -28.74 -19.56 8.33
C SER A 326 -28.64 -20.58 7.18
N PRO A 327 -28.89 -20.15 5.94
CA PRO A 327 -28.50 -20.90 4.76
C PRO A 327 -27.04 -21.35 4.84
N HIS A 328 -26.73 -22.54 4.31
CA HIS A 328 -25.36 -23.09 4.25
C HIS A 328 -24.62 -23.25 5.59
N ARG A 329 -25.26 -23.08 6.75
CA ARG A 329 -24.64 -23.32 8.07
C ARG A 329 -23.98 -24.69 8.20
N ASN A 330 -24.61 -25.70 7.60
CA ASN A 330 -24.14 -27.09 7.63
C ASN A 330 -23.41 -27.50 6.34
N TYR A 331 -23.10 -26.54 5.44
CA TYR A 331 -22.40 -26.85 4.21
C TYR A 331 -20.96 -27.26 4.55
N ALA A 332 -20.55 -28.43 4.08
CA ALA A 332 -19.26 -29.01 4.35
C ALA A 332 -18.77 -29.77 3.11
N ASP A 333 -17.50 -30.13 3.11
CA ASP A 333 -16.96 -31.04 2.11
C ASP A 333 -17.63 -32.41 2.18
N ASP A 334 -18.11 -32.88 1.03
CA ASP A 334 -18.60 -34.24 0.80
C ASP A 334 -17.66 -35.03 -0.14
N ILE A 335 -16.42 -34.58 -0.28
CA ILE A 335 -15.43 -35.17 -1.17
C ILE A 335 -14.95 -36.55 -0.70
N VAL A 336 -15.06 -37.54 -1.59
CA VAL A 336 -14.59 -38.92 -1.35
C VAL A 336 -13.07 -39.05 -1.54
N LEU A 337 -12.50 -38.24 -2.42
CA LEU A 337 -11.07 -38.22 -2.73
C LEU A 337 -10.40 -37.00 -2.08
N PRO A 338 -9.10 -37.08 -1.74
CA PRO A 338 -8.35 -35.90 -1.32
C PRO A 338 -8.50 -34.76 -2.32
N ARG A 339 -8.64 -33.53 -1.81
CA ARG A 339 -8.62 -32.33 -2.66
C ARG A 339 -7.32 -32.28 -3.44
N MET A 340 -7.45 -31.98 -4.72
CA MET A 340 -6.34 -31.43 -5.48
C MET A 340 -6.26 -29.96 -5.11
N GLU A 341 -5.37 -29.65 -4.18
CA GLU A 341 -5.08 -28.27 -3.79
C GLU A 341 -4.42 -27.52 -4.96
N ASP A 342 -4.54 -26.20 -4.95
CA ASP A 342 -3.86 -25.33 -5.91
C ASP A 342 -2.34 -25.62 -5.91
N GLY A 343 -1.75 -25.78 -7.10
CA GLY A 343 -0.35 -26.18 -7.26
C GLY A 343 0.67 -25.13 -6.76
N ASN A 344 0.25 -23.86 -6.66
CA ASN A 344 1.03 -22.78 -6.07
C ASN A 344 0.72 -22.59 -4.57
N GLY A 345 -0.17 -23.40 -4.01
CA GLY A 345 -0.63 -23.32 -2.63
C GLY A 345 -1.66 -22.22 -2.39
N PHE A 346 -2.17 -21.56 -3.43
CA PHE A 346 -3.10 -20.45 -3.27
C PHE A 346 -4.44 -20.93 -2.71
N GLY A 347 -4.76 -20.52 -1.48
CA GLY A 347 -5.98 -20.97 -0.79
C GLY A 347 -5.95 -22.42 -0.34
N ALA A 348 -4.77 -23.06 -0.33
CA ALA A 348 -4.63 -24.45 0.09
C ALA A 348 -5.15 -24.66 1.52
N GLY A 349 -5.96 -25.71 1.71
CA GLY A 349 -6.57 -26.05 3.00
C GLY A 349 -7.78 -25.20 3.41
N LYS A 350 -8.23 -24.24 2.58
CA LYS A 350 -9.50 -23.53 2.81
C LYS A 350 -10.68 -24.46 2.55
N LYS A 351 -11.65 -24.47 3.48
CA LYS A 351 -12.83 -25.33 3.44
C LYS A 351 -14.08 -24.54 3.06
N PRO A 352 -15.13 -25.18 2.51
CA PRO A 352 -16.37 -24.52 2.23
C PRO A 352 -17.16 -24.25 3.52
N PRO A 353 -18.14 -23.34 3.45
CA PRO A 353 -18.43 -22.50 2.29
C PRO A 353 -17.33 -21.45 2.10
N GLY A 354 -16.78 -21.41 0.87
CA GLY A 354 -15.84 -20.36 0.48
C GLY A 354 -16.66 -19.18 0.00
N GLY A 355 -16.29 -17.98 0.47
CA GLY A 355 -16.91 -16.70 0.14
C GLY A 355 -18.38 -16.63 0.55
N PHE A 356 -18.78 -15.54 1.16
CA PHE A 356 -20.13 -15.44 1.69
C PHE A 356 -20.59 -14.02 1.94
N VAL A 357 -21.91 -13.86 2.08
CA VAL A 357 -22.53 -12.65 2.60
C VAL A 357 -23.13 -12.96 3.97
N VAL A 358 -22.80 -12.17 4.97
CA VAL A 358 -23.45 -12.23 6.29
C VAL A 358 -24.41 -11.05 6.43
N ARG A 359 -25.66 -11.35 6.76
CA ARG A 359 -26.67 -10.38 7.16
C ARG A 359 -26.71 -10.26 8.68
N MET A 360 -26.73 -9.06 9.24
CA MET A 360 -26.77 -8.86 10.69
C MET A 360 -27.47 -7.55 11.06
N ASP A 361 -27.90 -7.42 12.31
CA ASP A 361 -28.46 -6.17 12.81
C ASP A 361 -27.37 -5.08 12.87
N ALA A 362 -27.76 -3.81 13.01
CA ALA A 362 -26.84 -2.67 13.03
C ALA A 362 -25.77 -2.72 14.15
N ASP A 363 -26.03 -3.48 15.22
CA ASP A 363 -25.08 -3.73 16.31
C ASP A 363 -24.26 -5.03 16.13
N GLY A 364 -24.36 -5.66 14.96
CA GLY A 364 -23.63 -6.88 14.61
C GLY A 364 -24.18 -8.18 15.20
N LYS A 365 -25.31 -8.13 15.90
CA LYS A 365 -26.01 -9.32 16.43
C LYS A 365 -26.85 -9.99 15.35
N ASN A 366 -27.38 -11.17 15.70
CA ASN A 366 -28.28 -11.96 14.85
C ASN A 366 -27.70 -12.21 13.46
N ALA A 367 -26.41 -12.57 13.43
CA ALA A 367 -25.68 -12.81 12.20
C ALA A 367 -26.20 -14.06 11.49
N GLU A 368 -26.60 -13.89 10.25
CA GLU A 368 -27.12 -14.94 9.39
C GLU A 368 -26.20 -15.09 8.18
N LEU A 369 -25.80 -16.33 7.87
CA LEU A 369 -25.10 -16.63 6.62
C LEU A 369 -26.10 -16.56 5.46
N PHE A 370 -26.34 -15.36 4.95
CA PHE A 370 -27.38 -15.06 3.96
C PHE A 370 -27.15 -15.82 2.65
N ALA A 371 -25.90 -15.84 2.18
CA ALA A 371 -25.50 -16.57 0.98
C ALA A 371 -24.04 -17.02 1.09
N ALA A 372 -23.66 -18.02 0.31
CA ALA A 372 -22.31 -18.58 0.28
C ALA A 372 -21.95 -19.14 -1.11
N GLY A 373 -20.66 -19.40 -1.36
CA GLY A 373 -20.16 -20.01 -2.60
C GLY A 373 -19.50 -19.02 -3.57
N GLN A 374 -19.27 -17.78 -3.14
CA GLN A 374 -18.44 -16.83 -3.86
C GLN A 374 -16.95 -17.22 -3.72
N ARG A 375 -16.07 -16.74 -4.61
CA ARG A 375 -14.62 -16.85 -4.40
C ARG A 375 -14.17 -15.59 -3.68
N ASN A 376 -14.08 -14.52 -4.45
CA ASN A 376 -13.65 -13.24 -3.93
C ASN A 376 -14.52 -12.12 -4.50
N THR A 377 -15.72 -11.97 -3.96
CA THR A 377 -16.57 -10.83 -4.28
C THR A 377 -16.12 -9.65 -3.44
N TYR A 378 -15.65 -8.59 -4.10
CA TYR A 378 -15.12 -7.42 -3.40
C TYR A 378 -16.23 -6.50 -2.90
N ASP A 379 -17.27 -6.30 -3.69
CA ASP A 379 -18.39 -5.43 -3.31
C ASP A 379 -19.74 -5.99 -3.75
N ILE A 380 -20.79 -5.52 -3.09
CA ILE A 380 -22.19 -5.90 -3.30
C ILE A 380 -23.07 -4.65 -3.31
N ALA A 381 -24.18 -4.70 -4.04
CA ALA A 381 -25.15 -3.61 -4.07
C ALA A 381 -26.57 -4.16 -4.25
N PHE A 382 -27.54 -3.50 -3.61
CA PHE A 382 -28.95 -3.77 -3.85
C PHE A 382 -29.45 -3.00 -5.07
N SER A 383 -30.26 -3.64 -5.90
CA SER A 383 -31.04 -2.96 -6.93
C SER A 383 -32.21 -2.17 -6.32
N PRO A 384 -32.84 -1.26 -7.09
CA PRO A 384 -34.07 -0.58 -6.65
C PRO A 384 -35.21 -1.53 -6.27
N GLU A 385 -35.23 -2.74 -6.82
CA GLU A 385 -36.22 -3.80 -6.54
C GLU A 385 -35.88 -4.60 -5.27
N GLY A 386 -34.73 -4.32 -4.63
CA GLY A 386 -34.30 -4.99 -3.42
C GLY A 386 -33.58 -6.33 -3.64
N GLU A 387 -33.12 -6.59 -4.87
CA GLU A 387 -32.30 -7.77 -5.20
C GLU A 387 -30.81 -7.48 -4.97
N LEU A 388 -30.07 -8.44 -4.42
CA LEU A 388 -28.65 -8.26 -4.09
C LEU A 388 -27.76 -8.76 -5.24
N PHE A 389 -26.83 -7.92 -5.69
CA PHE A 389 -25.86 -8.28 -6.72
C PHE A 389 -24.44 -8.11 -6.20
N GLY A 390 -23.51 -8.91 -6.72
CA GLY A 390 -22.09 -8.75 -6.46
C GLY A 390 -21.23 -9.23 -7.63
N PHE A 391 -19.99 -8.75 -7.72
CA PHE A 391 -19.06 -9.13 -8.77
C PHE A 391 -17.94 -10.00 -8.19
N GLY A 392 -17.87 -11.27 -8.61
CA GLY A 392 -16.82 -12.19 -8.18
C GLY A 392 -15.61 -12.12 -9.09
N SER A 393 -14.42 -11.96 -8.50
CA SER A 393 -13.14 -12.03 -9.20
C SER A 393 -12.86 -13.44 -9.74
N ASP A 394 -12.09 -13.51 -10.83
CA ASP A 394 -11.67 -14.76 -11.43
C ASP A 394 -10.58 -15.47 -10.62
N MET A 395 -10.08 -16.59 -11.15
CA MET A 395 -8.82 -17.19 -10.73
C MET A 395 -7.80 -17.04 -11.86
N GLU A 396 -7.20 -15.85 -11.96
CA GLU A 396 -6.33 -15.44 -13.07
C GLU A 396 -5.20 -16.44 -13.38
N TRP A 397 -4.65 -17.11 -12.35
CA TRP A 397 -3.58 -18.10 -12.50
C TRP A 397 -3.99 -19.36 -13.25
N ASP A 398 -5.29 -19.66 -13.28
CA ASP A 398 -5.85 -20.81 -13.99
C ASP A 398 -6.29 -20.47 -15.41
N TRP A 399 -6.04 -19.25 -15.92
CA TRP A 399 -6.50 -18.84 -17.25
C TRP A 399 -6.11 -19.86 -18.32
N GLY A 400 -7.09 -20.34 -19.08
CA GLY A 400 -6.90 -21.29 -20.18
C GLY A 400 -6.93 -22.76 -19.75
N THR A 401 -7.06 -23.05 -18.45
CA THR A 401 -7.25 -24.42 -17.95
C THR A 401 -8.72 -24.85 -18.00
N PRO A 402 -9.03 -26.16 -18.04
CA PRO A 402 -10.42 -26.66 -18.00
C PRO A 402 -11.20 -26.33 -16.72
N TRP A 403 -10.52 -25.90 -15.66
CA TRP A 403 -11.12 -25.57 -14.35
C TRP A 403 -11.08 -24.07 -14.03
N TYR A 404 -10.65 -23.22 -14.98
CA TYR A 404 -10.67 -21.78 -14.84
C TYR A 404 -12.06 -21.28 -14.42
N ARG A 405 -12.09 -20.45 -13.37
CA ARG A 405 -13.30 -19.76 -12.93
C ARG A 405 -13.22 -18.30 -13.38
N PRO A 406 -14.01 -17.88 -14.38
CA PRO A 406 -14.01 -16.51 -14.88
C PRO A 406 -14.65 -15.55 -13.88
N ILE A 407 -14.43 -14.25 -14.11
CA ILE A 407 -15.19 -13.18 -13.47
C ILE A 407 -16.69 -13.39 -13.73
N ARG A 408 -17.53 -13.07 -12.74
CA ARG A 408 -18.98 -13.24 -12.88
C ARG A 408 -19.76 -12.24 -12.04
N VAL A 409 -20.86 -11.77 -12.59
CA VAL A 409 -21.93 -11.12 -11.82
C VAL A 409 -22.72 -12.23 -11.12
N ASN A 410 -22.90 -12.11 -9.81
CA ASN A 410 -23.74 -12.98 -9.01
C ASN A 410 -25.01 -12.21 -8.64
N HIS A 411 -26.17 -12.78 -8.95
CA HIS A 411 -27.41 -12.47 -8.23
C HIS A 411 -27.39 -13.33 -6.96
N ILE A 412 -27.46 -12.69 -5.79
CA ILE A 412 -27.16 -13.28 -4.48
C ILE A 412 -28.44 -13.55 -3.70
#